data_AF-A0A7S0K6L9-F1
#
_entry.id   AF-A0A7S0K6L9-F1
#
_cell.length_a   1.000
_cell.length_b   1.000
_cell.length_c   1.000
_cell.angle_alpha   90.00
_cell.angle_beta   90.00
_cell.angle_gamma   90.00
#
_symmetry.space_group_name_H-M   'P 1'
#
loop_
_entity.id
_entity.type
_entity.pdbx_description
1 polymer ?
#
loop_
_entity_poly.entity_id
_entity_poly.type
_entity_poly.pdbx_seq_one_letter_code
_entity_poly.pdbx_strand_id
1 'polypeptide(L)'
;GPTVGSAGAGVGAQGAGGGGGLGQAVRFFDGDHETPELIWDVVCRHELRATLLELEKGLKGRRTKAERAQAAGGFNGCPWAMPSSFSIKYTPIKGELCVGGIFVRLFVKEPTYPLRDPKGFLEACLNRLQSECDALIGLTSEDPEAVARAVRAAEAEAKTEAAAGGLQVGGSGGQAMVVRGEDVMTQVTHAVVCLLRNRPSFCDHVATLGFIPKLVKFIRQAGSNKARYNIGVQCVRVIEVVASNNTCVIQLSKQRAVETLMASVTPPHRDTAFTLEAVKKMLEADAAGATPDHSLIAAAMGCGTIAYLVGILEKEKIDHLVDASGAKVHAVTILKLMEADPIHGAACSAKLAEHGPEWSRYKHQKHDMFLSRSGRADYFLSDVDTGPSRLIKNAPEHGGPTPAAAA
;
A
#
# COMPACT_ATOMS: atom_id res chain seq x y z
N GLY A 1 25.99 21.60 -26.59
CA GLY A 1 25.27 21.83 -25.31
C GLY A 1 23.91 21.19 -25.43
N PRO A 2 23.52 20.30 -24.50
CA PRO A 2 22.24 19.61 -24.61
C PRO A 2 21.13 20.49 -24.03
N THR A 3 20.01 20.45 -24.73
CA THR A 3 18.72 21.10 -24.48
C THR A 3 17.96 20.38 -23.37
N VAL A 4 17.51 21.14 -22.36
CA VAL A 4 16.59 20.65 -21.31
C VAL A 4 15.16 20.93 -21.77
N GLY A 5 14.36 19.86 -21.87
CA GLY A 5 12.97 19.87 -22.31
C GLY A 5 12.04 20.52 -21.29
N SER A 6 11.14 21.34 -21.82
CA SER A 6 10.01 21.97 -21.13
C SER A 6 9.00 20.91 -20.66
N ALA A 7 8.70 20.90 -19.36
CA ALA A 7 7.58 20.14 -18.80
C ALA A 7 6.27 20.88 -19.06
N GLY A 8 5.47 20.35 -20.00
CA GLY A 8 4.15 20.87 -20.34
C GLY A 8 3.12 20.55 -19.26
N ALA A 9 2.54 21.58 -18.67
CA ALA A 9 1.29 21.50 -17.92
C ALA A 9 0.13 21.26 -18.91
N GLY A 10 -0.41 20.05 -18.93
CA GLY A 10 -1.61 19.74 -19.70
C GLY A 10 -2.85 20.30 -19.01
N VAL A 11 -3.32 21.46 -19.46
CA VAL A 11 -4.66 21.98 -19.14
C VAL A 11 -5.45 22.01 -20.45
N GLY A 12 -6.45 21.13 -20.55
CA GLY A 12 -7.41 21.12 -21.64
C GLY A 12 -8.18 22.44 -21.71
N ALA A 13 -8.25 23.00 -22.91
CA ALA A 13 -8.69 24.35 -23.21
C ALA A 13 -10.20 24.58 -23.08
N GLN A 14 -10.59 25.77 -22.61
CA GLN A 14 -11.39 26.76 -23.37
C GLN A 14 -11.59 28.06 -22.57
N GLY A 15 -11.43 29.21 -23.24
CA GLY A 15 -11.99 30.50 -22.80
C GLY A 15 -10.97 31.62 -22.54
N ALA A 16 -10.98 32.61 -23.43
CA ALA A 16 -10.15 33.82 -23.45
C ALA A 16 -10.12 34.65 -22.13
N GLY A 17 -8.96 35.24 -21.80
CA GLY A 17 -8.84 36.31 -20.80
C GLY A 17 -7.47 36.41 -20.12
N GLY A 18 -6.56 37.22 -20.66
CA GLY A 18 -5.17 37.43 -20.21
C GLY A 18 -4.97 38.11 -18.84
N GLY A 19 -5.85 37.89 -17.86
CA GLY A 19 -5.73 38.38 -16.48
C GLY A 19 -6.10 37.35 -15.39
N GLY A 20 -6.50 36.13 -15.76
CA GLY A 20 -7.02 35.13 -14.81
C GLY A 20 -5.97 34.34 -14.03
N GLY A 21 -4.76 34.18 -14.56
CA GLY A 21 -3.77 33.23 -14.02
C GLY A 21 -3.21 33.60 -12.63
N LEU A 22 -2.84 34.87 -12.42
CA LEU A 22 -2.30 35.32 -11.14
C LEU A 22 -3.35 35.32 -10.03
N GLY A 23 -4.57 35.78 -10.33
CA GLY A 23 -5.67 35.77 -9.37
C GLY A 23 -6.10 34.36 -8.98
N GLN A 24 -6.08 33.42 -9.93
CA GLN A 24 -6.36 32.01 -9.66
C GLN A 24 -5.26 31.36 -8.82
N ALA A 25 -3.98 31.67 -9.11
CA ALA A 25 -2.85 31.17 -8.32
C ALA A 25 -2.89 31.66 -6.86
N VAL A 26 -3.22 32.94 -6.64
CA VAL A 26 -3.36 33.50 -5.28
C VAL A 26 -4.52 32.84 -4.53
N ARG A 27 -5.70 32.70 -5.17
CA ARG A 27 -6.83 32.00 -4.56
C ARG A 27 -6.52 30.55 -4.23
N PHE A 28 -5.80 29.86 -5.11
CA PHE A 28 -5.33 28.50 -4.85
C PHE A 28 -4.35 28.48 -3.67
N PHE A 29 -3.40 29.41 -3.62
CA PHE A 29 -2.47 29.53 -2.50
C PHE A 29 -3.17 29.83 -1.17
N ASP A 30 -4.20 30.68 -1.14
CA ASP A 30 -4.89 31.04 0.10
C ASP A 30 -5.92 29.99 0.56
N GLY A 31 -6.29 29.05 -0.32
CA GLY A 31 -7.22 27.95 -0.01
C GLY A 31 -6.57 26.79 0.75
N ASP A 32 -7.41 25.98 1.40
CA ASP A 32 -6.99 24.71 2.01
C ASP A 32 -7.12 23.56 1.02
N HIS A 33 -6.09 22.72 0.93
CA HIS A 33 -6.03 21.53 0.09
C HIS A 33 -5.56 20.34 0.91
N GLU A 34 -6.35 19.28 0.90
CA GLU A 34 -5.98 17.98 1.44
C GLU A 34 -6.28 16.93 0.37
N THR A 35 -5.32 16.73 -0.53
CA THR A 35 -5.40 15.76 -1.63
C THR A 35 -4.20 14.82 -1.57
N PRO A 36 -4.25 13.66 -2.27
CA PRO A 36 -3.11 12.76 -2.34
C PRO A 36 -1.80 13.41 -2.82
N GLU A 37 -1.87 14.53 -3.53
CA GLU A 37 -0.69 15.22 -4.06
C GLU A 37 -0.31 16.50 -3.30
N LEU A 38 -1.18 16.98 -2.41
CA LEU A 38 -0.98 18.27 -1.74
C LEU A 38 -1.68 18.29 -0.38
N ILE A 39 -0.88 18.49 0.67
CA ILE A 39 -1.36 18.90 1.99
C ILE A 39 -0.93 20.35 2.18
N TRP A 40 -1.89 21.26 2.11
CA TRP A 40 -1.69 22.69 2.23
C TRP A 40 -2.86 23.33 2.95
N ASP A 41 -2.72 23.55 4.25
CA ASP A 41 -3.76 24.16 5.08
C ASP A 41 -3.30 25.50 5.67
N VAL A 42 -4.15 26.08 6.50
CA VAL A 42 -3.86 27.32 7.23
C VAL A 42 -2.60 27.21 8.12
N VAL A 43 -2.30 26.01 8.63
CA VAL A 43 -1.11 25.75 9.45
C VAL A 43 0.14 25.80 8.55
N CYS A 44 0.13 25.13 7.40
CA CYS A 44 1.21 25.22 6.42
C CYS A 44 1.47 26.67 6.00
N ARG A 45 0.41 27.44 5.72
CA ARG A 45 0.53 28.87 5.39
C ARG A 45 1.13 29.69 6.53
N HIS A 46 0.72 29.42 7.77
CA HIS A 46 1.27 30.09 8.94
C HIS A 46 2.75 29.78 9.12
N GLU A 47 3.14 28.51 9.04
CA GLU A 47 4.53 28.06 9.19
C GLU A 47 5.45 28.62 8.09
N LEU A 48 4.97 28.68 6.84
CA LEU A 48 5.66 29.37 5.75
C LEU A 48 5.89 30.84 6.09
N ARG A 49 4.83 31.57 6.47
CA ARG A 49 4.92 33.00 6.81
C ARG A 49 5.86 33.25 7.98
N ALA A 50 5.75 32.47 9.04
CA ALA A 50 6.62 32.57 10.22
C ALA A 50 8.10 32.36 9.82
N THR A 51 8.40 31.34 9.02
CA THR A 51 9.77 31.05 8.58
C THR A 51 10.33 32.15 7.68
N LEU A 52 9.53 32.67 6.75
CA LEU A 52 9.92 33.77 5.88
C LEU A 52 10.17 35.07 6.66
N LEU A 53 9.35 35.35 7.68
CA LEU A 53 9.55 36.51 8.56
C LEU A 53 10.85 36.40 9.36
N GLU A 54 11.20 35.22 9.86
CA GLU A 54 12.48 35.01 10.56
C GLU A 54 13.69 35.14 9.62
N LEU A 55 13.59 34.61 8.39
CA LEU A 55 14.62 34.83 7.37
C LEU A 55 14.78 36.32 7.03
N GLU A 56 13.67 37.04 6.88
CA GLU A 56 13.68 38.48 6.57
C GLU A 56 14.31 39.28 7.72
N LYS A 57 13.94 38.99 8.98
CA LYS A 57 14.56 39.61 10.16
C LYS A 57 16.07 39.34 10.20
N GLY A 58 16.48 38.10 9.94
CA GLY A 58 17.88 37.71 9.87
C GLY A 58 18.65 38.46 8.78
N LEU A 59 18.07 38.58 7.58
CA LEU A 59 18.63 39.34 6.46
C LEU A 59 18.76 40.83 6.80
N LYS A 60 17.70 41.45 7.34
CA LYS A 60 17.70 42.86 7.77
C LYS A 60 18.79 43.11 8.81
N GLY A 61 18.90 42.26 9.84
CA GLY A 61 19.94 42.36 10.86
C GLY A 61 21.35 42.27 10.30
N ARG A 62 21.58 41.37 9.31
CA ARG A 62 22.87 41.28 8.62
C ARG A 62 23.19 42.52 7.79
N ARG A 63 22.21 43.05 7.05
CA ARG A 63 22.35 44.28 6.25
C ARG A 63 22.71 45.47 7.13
N THR A 64 22.00 45.68 8.24
CA THR A 64 22.31 46.76 9.19
C THR A 64 23.72 46.64 9.77
N LYS A 65 24.20 45.42 10.05
CA LYS A 65 25.59 45.20 10.51
C LYS A 65 26.61 45.53 9.43
N ALA A 66 26.37 45.11 8.18
CA ALA A 66 27.27 45.38 7.05
C ALA A 66 27.38 46.89 6.77
N GLU A 67 26.25 47.61 6.85
CA GLU A 67 26.20 49.07 6.70
C GLU A 67 26.99 49.77 7.81
N ARG A 68 26.80 49.38 9.08
CA ARG A 68 27.59 49.93 10.21
C ARG A 68 29.08 49.66 10.08
N ALA A 69 29.47 48.53 9.50
CA ALA A 69 30.86 48.16 9.28
C ALA A 69 31.48 48.78 8.01
N GLN A 70 30.73 49.62 7.27
CA GLN A 70 31.16 50.21 5.99
C GLN A 70 31.69 49.16 4.99
N ALA A 71 31.10 47.96 4.99
CA ALA A 71 31.52 46.88 4.11
C ALA A 71 31.33 47.25 2.63
N ALA A 72 32.23 46.76 1.77
CA ALA A 72 32.15 46.99 0.32
C ALA A 72 30.79 46.52 -0.23
N GLY A 73 30.06 47.42 -0.90
CA GLY A 73 28.70 47.18 -1.43
C GLY A 73 27.52 47.65 -0.55
N GLY A 74 27.77 48.18 0.66
CA GLY A 74 26.73 48.83 1.48
C GLY A 74 25.52 47.93 1.83
N PHE A 75 24.30 48.49 1.81
CA PHE A 75 23.04 47.78 2.11
C PHE A 75 22.82 46.50 1.29
N ASN A 76 23.36 46.43 0.08
CA ASN A 76 23.27 45.27 -0.83
C ASN A 76 24.55 44.42 -0.87
N GLY A 77 25.61 44.82 -0.18
CA GLY A 77 26.94 44.18 -0.21
C GLY A 77 27.10 43.01 0.77
N CYS A 78 26.10 42.74 1.62
CA CYS A 78 26.15 41.61 2.53
C CYS A 78 26.07 40.29 1.74
N PRO A 79 27.08 39.40 1.79
CA PRO A 79 26.98 38.08 1.19
C PRO A 79 25.92 37.29 1.95
N TRP A 80 24.73 37.15 1.35
CA TRP A 80 23.68 36.27 1.83
C TRP A 80 23.33 35.31 0.71
N ALA A 81 23.42 34.03 1.03
CA ALA A 81 22.87 32.95 0.23
C ALA A 81 21.93 32.16 1.15
N MET A 82 20.82 31.71 0.58
CA MET A 82 19.98 30.73 1.27
C MET A 82 20.85 29.49 1.52
N PRO A 83 20.92 29.00 2.78
CA PRO A 83 21.64 27.77 3.06
C PRO A 83 21.13 26.66 2.13
N SER A 84 22.05 25.86 1.58
CA SER A 84 21.68 24.70 0.76
C SER A 84 20.83 23.67 1.52
N SER A 85 20.87 23.72 2.85
CA SER A 85 20.07 22.90 3.76
C SER A 85 18.75 23.55 4.22
N PHE A 86 18.41 24.75 3.72
CA PHE A 86 17.20 25.43 4.14
C PHE A 86 15.96 24.69 3.65
N SER A 87 15.05 24.38 4.57
CA SER A 87 13.73 23.84 4.29
C SER A 87 12.74 24.28 5.35
N ILE A 88 11.47 24.20 5.01
CA ILE A 88 10.37 24.48 5.92
C ILE A 88 9.75 23.14 6.28
N LYS A 89 9.63 22.86 7.58
CA LYS A 89 8.98 21.64 8.08
C LYS A 89 7.54 21.97 8.38
N TYR A 90 6.65 21.37 7.61
CA TYR A 90 5.22 21.54 7.82
C TYR A 90 4.71 20.54 8.84
N THR A 91 4.06 21.02 9.91
CA THR A 91 3.49 20.14 10.94
C THR A 91 2.44 19.18 10.37
N PRO A 92 1.52 19.59 9.47
CA PRO A 92 0.54 18.68 8.87
C PRO A 92 1.13 17.55 8.03
N ILE A 93 2.36 17.71 7.51
CA ILE A 93 3.05 16.69 6.70
C ILE A 93 3.91 15.76 7.56
N LYS A 94 4.21 16.17 8.80
CA LYS A 94 5.10 15.43 9.69
C LYS A 94 4.51 14.07 10.04
N GLY A 95 5.16 13.00 9.57
CA GLY A 95 4.77 11.62 9.85
C GLY A 95 3.84 11.00 8.79
N GLU A 96 3.47 11.75 7.76
CA GLU A 96 2.75 11.20 6.60
C GLU A 96 3.70 10.36 5.73
N LEU A 97 3.23 9.18 5.30
CA LEU A 97 3.96 8.35 4.35
C LEU A 97 3.78 8.94 2.94
N CYS A 98 4.86 9.50 2.40
CA CYS A 98 4.91 10.04 1.05
C CYS A 98 5.75 9.13 0.14
N VAL A 99 5.14 8.56 -0.90
CA VAL A 99 5.81 7.69 -1.88
C VAL A 99 5.60 8.28 -3.25
N GLY A 100 6.69 8.57 -3.98
CA GLY A 100 6.61 9.18 -5.31
C GLY A 100 5.92 10.54 -5.35
N GLY A 101 5.96 11.30 -4.24
CA GLY A 101 5.26 12.59 -4.12
C GLY A 101 3.78 12.49 -3.78
N ILE A 102 3.28 11.29 -3.46
CA ILE A 102 1.89 11.02 -3.12
C ILE A 102 1.77 10.62 -1.65
N PHE A 103 0.87 11.26 -0.92
CA PHE A 103 0.50 10.89 0.45
C PHE A 103 -0.37 9.62 0.43
N VAL A 104 0.23 8.49 0.82
CA VAL A 104 -0.36 7.15 0.70
C VAL A 104 -1.69 7.05 1.44
N ARG A 105 -1.77 7.61 2.65
CA ARG A 105 -3.01 7.64 3.46
C ARG A 105 -4.16 8.30 2.71
N LEU A 106 -3.90 9.46 2.08
CA LEU A 106 -4.91 10.21 1.34
C LEU A 106 -5.29 9.48 0.05
N PHE A 107 -4.33 8.88 -0.65
CA PHE A 107 -4.62 8.07 -1.84
C PHE A 107 -5.48 6.85 -1.51
N VAL A 108 -5.17 6.10 -0.45
CA VAL A 108 -5.97 4.92 -0.04
C VAL A 108 -7.38 5.33 0.40
N LYS A 109 -7.55 6.53 0.98
CA LYS A 109 -8.86 7.09 1.31
C LYS A 109 -9.68 7.46 0.07
N GLU A 110 -9.04 7.96 -0.99
CA GLU A 110 -9.69 8.28 -2.27
C GLU A 110 -8.94 7.65 -3.47
N PRO A 111 -9.05 6.32 -3.67
CA PRO A 111 -8.28 5.60 -4.70
C PRO A 111 -8.54 6.03 -6.14
N THR A 112 -9.67 6.70 -6.38
CA THR A 112 -10.10 7.20 -7.70
C THR A 112 -9.55 8.58 -8.03
N TYR A 113 -8.78 9.19 -7.12
CA TYR A 113 -8.19 10.51 -7.33
C TYR A 113 -7.33 10.52 -8.61
N PRO A 114 -7.48 11.54 -9.49
CA PRO A 114 -6.76 11.63 -10.76
C PRO A 114 -5.32 12.11 -10.54
N LEU A 115 -4.43 11.19 -10.15
CA LEU A 115 -2.99 11.45 -10.01
C LEU A 115 -2.39 11.97 -11.33
N ARG A 116 -1.42 12.90 -11.24
CA ARG A 116 -0.66 13.45 -12.39
C ARG A 116 0.21 12.40 -13.06
N ASP A 117 0.86 11.55 -12.25
CA ASP A 117 1.69 10.44 -12.74
C ASP A 117 1.37 9.13 -11.98
N PRO A 118 0.24 8.48 -12.33
CA PRO A 118 -0.17 7.24 -11.66
C PRO A 118 0.80 6.08 -11.95
N LYS A 119 1.55 6.13 -13.06
CA LYS A 119 2.55 5.09 -13.40
C LYS A 119 3.80 5.25 -12.53
N GLY A 120 4.33 6.46 -12.42
CA GLY A 120 5.46 6.76 -11.53
C GLY A 120 5.14 6.44 -10.06
N PHE A 121 3.90 6.73 -9.62
CA PHE A 121 3.45 6.33 -8.29
C PHE A 121 3.42 4.81 -8.09
N LEU A 122 2.94 4.04 -9.07
CA LEU A 122 2.99 2.58 -9.02
C LEU A 122 4.43 2.08 -8.88
N GLU A 123 5.33 2.54 -9.74
CA GLU A 123 6.75 2.16 -9.72
C GLU A 123 7.40 2.49 -8.37
N ALA A 124 7.14 3.68 -7.83
CA ALA A 124 7.63 4.08 -6.52
C ALA A 124 7.10 3.17 -5.39
N CYS A 125 5.81 2.81 -5.42
CA CYS A 125 5.23 1.88 -4.44
C CYS A 125 5.80 0.47 -4.56
N LEU A 126 5.97 -0.06 -5.78
CA LEU A 126 6.56 -1.39 -5.98
C LEU A 126 8.02 -1.43 -5.51
N ASN A 127 8.80 -0.40 -5.83
CA ASN A 127 10.20 -0.28 -5.38
C ASN A 127 10.28 -0.18 -3.86
N ARG A 128 9.36 0.58 -3.24
CA ARG A 128 9.29 0.68 -1.78
C ARG A 128 8.92 -0.67 -1.16
N LEU A 129 7.88 -1.34 -1.67
CA LEU A 129 7.48 -2.67 -1.21
C LEU A 129 8.63 -3.67 -1.33
N GLN A 130 9.38 -3.64 -2.43
CA GLN A 130 10.57 -4.47 -2.59
C GLN A 130 11.62 -4.17 -1.52
N SER A 131 11.92 -2.90 -1.26
CA SER A 131 12.93 -2.48 -0.29
C SER A 131 12.55 -2.92 1.13
N GLU A 132 11.28 -2.77 1.51
CA GLU A 132 10.75 -3.28 2.78
C GLU A 132 10.86 -4.81 2.87
N CYS A 133 10.49 -5.53 1.81
CA CYS A 133 10.66 -6.98 1.76
C CYS A 133 12.13 -7.38 1.90
N ASP A 134 13.04 -6.79 1.13
CA ASP A 134 14.48 -7.09 1.17
C ASP A 134 15.11 -6.75 2.54
N ALA A 135 14.65 -5.69 3.21
CA ALA A 135 15.12 -5.31 4.54
C ALA A 135 14.65 -6.27 5.65
N LEU A 136 13.44 -6.80 5.51
CA LEU A 136 12.81 -7.64 6.53
C LEU A 136 13.03 -9.14 6.28
N ILE A 137 13.35 -9.54 5.04
CA ILE A 137 13.58 -10.93 4.68
C ILE A 137 14.86 -11.44 5.34
N GLY A 138 14.75 -12.54 6.10
CA GLY A 138 15.87 -13.12 6.84
C GLY A 138 16.08 -12.57 8.25
N LEU A 139 15.32 -11.55 8.69
CA LEU A 139 15.30 -11.17 10.10
C LEU A 139 14.54 -12.23 10.91
N THR A 140 15.26 -13.06 11.67
CA THR A 140 14.65 -14.03 12.57
C THR A 140 14.32 -13.38 13.91
N SER A 141 13.30 -13.90 14.61
CA SER A 141 12.86 -13.38 15.92
C SER A 141 13.85 -13.62 17.07
N GLU A 142 15.05 -14.16 16.80
CA GLU A 142 15.97 -14.69 17.81
C GLU A 142 17.19 -13.79 18.09
N ASP A 143 17.36 -12.67 17.35
CA ASP A 143 18.36 -11.64 17.65
C ASP A 143 17.68 -10.27 17.86
N PRO A 144 17.42 -9.87 19.13
CA PRO A 144 16.86 -8.56 19.47
C PRO A 144 17.68 -7.38 18.93
N GLU A 145 18.99 -7.54 18.75
CA GLU A 145 19.85 -6.49 18.21
C GLU A 145 19.69 -6.37 16.69
N ALA A 146 19.50 -7.47 15.97
CA ALA A 146 19.22 -7.44 14.52
C ALA A 146 17.88 -6.74 14.24
N VAL A 147 16.86 -7.02 15.05
CA VAL A 147 15.56 -6.33 14.97
C VAL A 147 15.74 -4.83 15.28
N ALA A 148 16.47 -4.47 16.33
CA ALA A 148 16.74 -3.07 16.66
C ALA A 148 17.55 -2.35 15.56
N ARG A 149 18.50 -3.03 14.89
CA ARG A 149 19.26 -2.49 13.75
C ARG A 149 18.36 -2.26 12.54
N ALA A 150 17.49 -3.21 12.21
CA ALA A 150 16.55 -3.09 11.09
C ALA A 150 15.52 -1.98 11.32
N VAL A 151 14.96 -1.87 12.54
CA VAL A 151 14.06 -0.77 12.91
C VAL A 151 14.78 0.58 12.78
N ARG A 152 16.03 0.70 13.25
CA ARG A 152 16.82 1.93 13.08
C ARG A 152 17.12 2.24 11.60
N ALA A 153 17.35 1.23 10.77
CA ALA A 153 17.58 1.39 9.34
C ALA A 153 16.31 1.87 8.63
N ALA A 154 15.16 1.24 8.90
CA ALA A 154 13.85 1.67 8.39
C ALA A 154 13.47 3.08 8.88
N GLU A 155 13.75 3.42 10.15
CA GLU A 155 13.58 4.77 10.67
C GLU A 155 14.50 5.80 10.00
N ALA A 156 15.73 5.41 9.67
CA ALA A 156 16.66 6.27 8.94
C ALA A 156 16.19 6.48 7.49
N GLU A 157 15.69 5.41 6.85
CA GLU A 157 15.13 5.45 5.51
C GLU A 157 13.86 6.31 5.45
N ALA A 158 12.93 6.11 6.38
CA ALA A 158 11.75 6.96 6.54
C ALA A 158 12.12 8.42 6.84
N LYS A 159 13.21 8.68 7.57
CA LYS A 159 13.74 10.05 7.77
C LYS A 159 14.34 10.61 6.48
N THR A 160 15.04 9.81 5.68
CA THR A 160 15.53 10.25 4.36
C THR A 160 14.41 10.47 3.36
N GLU A 161 13.31 9.73 3.44
CA GLU A 161 12.13 9.92 2.59
C GLU A 161 11.31 11.14 3.03
N ALA A 162 11.14 11.32 4.34
CA ALA A 162 10.64 12.58 4.89
C ALA A 162 11.56 13.76 4.51
N ALA A 163 12.87 13.51 4.36
CA ALA A 163 13.82 14.49 3.84
C ALA A 163 13.73 14.68 2.30
N ALA A 164 13.28 13.67 1.56
CA ALA A 164 13.06 13.73 0.11
C ALA A 164 11.73 14.43 -0.24
N GLY A 165 10.75 14.38 0.65
CA GLY A 165 9.57 15.26 0.66
C GLY A 165 9.84 16.68 1.20
N GLY A 166 11.07 16.96 1.67
CA GLY A 166 11.53 18.24 2.20
C GLY A 166 12.82 18.11 3.01
N LEU A 167 13.93 18.67 2.50
CA LEU A 167 15.32 18.45 2.96
C LEU A 167 15.57 18.73 4.47
N GLN A 168 16.36 17.95 5.21
CA GLN A 168 16.59 18.15 6.67
C GLN A 168 17.97 18.75 7.03
N VAL A 169 18.06 19.54 8.14
CA VAL A 169 19.00 19.34 9.28
C VAL A 169 18.46 19.90 10.62
N GLY A 170 18.56 19.11 11.70
CA GLY A 170 18.98 19.49 13.07
C GLY A 170 18.04 20.25 14.02
N GLY A 171 17.49 19.57 15.03
CA GLY A 171 16.87 20.19 16.21
C GLY A 171 16.00 19.19 16.99
N SER A 172 16.35 18.96 18.25
CA SER A 172 15.98 17.87 19.15
C SER A 172 14.50 17.67 19.46
N GLY A 173 14.15 16.42 19.76
CA GLY A 173 13.13 16.10 20.76
C GLY A 173 11.70 16.08 20.23
N GLY A 174 11.22 14.88 19.95
CA GLY A 174 9.82 14.63 19.67
C GLY A 174 9.67 13.32 18.95
N GLN A 175 9.42 12.26 19.72
CA GLN A 175 8.98 10.97 19.20
C GLN A 175 7.91 11.21 18.13
N ALA A 176 8.20 10.79 16.91
CA ALA A 176 7.26 10.83 15.82
C ALA A 176 6.18 9.79 16.12
N MET A 177 4.93 10.26 16.20
CA MET A 177 3.77 9.40 16.23
C MET A 177 3.57 8.90 14.80
N VAL A 178 4.10 7.71 14.50
CA VAL A 178 3.60 6.85 13.42
C VAL A 178 2.08 6.82 13.57
N VAL A 179 1.33 7.02 12.47
CA VAL A 179 -0.13 6.80 12.48
C VAL A 179 -0.36 5.42 13.10
N ARG A 180 -0.97 5.42 14.28
CA ARG A 180 -1.05 4.27 15.17
C ARG A 180 -1.83 3.15 14.48
N GLY A 181 -1.16 2.10 13.99
CA GLY A 181 -1.80 0.85 13.60
C GLY A 181 -1.10 0.04 12.51
N GLU A 182 -0.84 0.64 11.33
CA GLU A 182 -0.39 -0.10 10.15
C GLU A 182 1.09 0.15 9.82
N ASP A 183 1.85 -0.92 9.60
CA ASP A 183 3.24 -0.85 9.17
C ASP A 183 3.35 -0.31 7.72
N VAL A 184 4.52 0.26 7.38
CA VAL A 184 4.77 0.88 6.06
C VAL A 184 4.49 -0.08 4.91
N MET A 185 4.86 -1.36 5.04
CA MET A 185 4.66 -2.36 4.00
C MET A 185 3.17 -2.60 3.74
N THR A 186 2.35 -2.65 4.79
CA THR A 186 0.89 -2.71 4.69
C THR A 186 0.33 -1.51 3.92
N GLN A 187 0.72 -0.28 4.29
CA GLN A 187 0.23 0.93 3.62
C GLN A 187 0.63 1.01 2.14
N VAL A 188 1.87 0.64 1.81
CA VAL A 188 2.34 0.61 0.42
C VAL A 188 1.63 -0.48 -0.38
N THR A 189 1.39 -1.64 0.23
CA THR A 189 0.62 -2.72 -0.39
C THR A 189 -0.83 -2.28 -0.66
N HIS A 190 -1.44 -1.51 0.25
CA HIS A 190 -2.77 -0.92 0.03
C HIS A 190 -2.79 -0.02 -1.20
N ALA A 191 -1.80 0.87 -1.31
CA ALA A 191 -1.70 1.77 -2.45
C ALA A 191 -1.57 0.99 -3.77
N VAL A 192 -0.70 -0.04 -3.83
CA VAL A 192 -0.54 -0.89 -5.01
C VAL A 192 -1.86 -1.59 -5.36
N VAL A 193 -2.49 -2.26 -4.40
CA VAL A 193 -3.76 -2.98 -4.58
C VAL A 193 -4.87 -2.04 -5.08
N CYS A 194 -5.03 -0.88 -4.44
CA CYS A 194 -6.02 0.13 -4.82
C CYS A 194 -5.79 0.65 -6.24
N LEU A 195 -4.54 0.94 -6.59
CA LEU A 195 -4.17 1.46 -7.90
C LEU A 195 -4.41 0.42 -9.01
N LEU A 196 -4.03 -0.85 -8.78
CA LEU A 196 -4.23 -1.93 -9.75
C LEU A 196 -5.72 -2.29 -9.92
N ARG A 197 -6.52 -2.27 -8.85
CA ARG A 197 -7.97 -2.49 -8.93
C ARG A 197 -8.67 -1.40 -9.73
N ASN A 198 -8.27 -0.14 -9.55
CA ASN A 198 -8.84 1.00 -10.30
C ASN A 198 -8.30 1.12 -11.72
N ARG A 199 -7.10 0.59 -12.00
CA ARG A 199 -6.45 0.63 -13.31
C ARG A 199 -5.88 -0.76 -13.67
N PRO A 200 -6.72 -1.74 -14.06
CA PRO A 200 -6.27 -3.11 -14.34
C PRO A 200 -5.18 -3.22 -15.42
N SER A 201 -5.13 -2.28 -16.38
CA SER A 201 -4.10 -2.21 -17.42
C SER A 201 -2.68 -2.04 -16.87
N PHE A 202 -2.52 -1.60 -15.62
CA PHE A 202 -1.22 -1.50 -14.98
C PHE A 202 -0.66 -2.86 -14.54
N CYS A 203 -1.48 -3.92 -14.49
CA CYS A 203 -0.97 -5.26 -14.20
C CYS A 203 0.07 -5.72 -15.25
N ASP A 204 -0.13 -5.39 -16.53
CA ASP A 204 0.84 -5.69 -17.59
C ASP A 204 2.18 -4.93 -17.37
N HIS A 205 2.10 -3.74 -16.80
CA HIS A 205 3.29 -2.96 -16.41
C HIS A 205 4.01 -3.62 -15.24
N VAL A 206 3.29 -4.08 -14.20
CA VAL A 206 3.87 -4.87 -13.09
C VAL A 206 4.63 -6.10 -13.60
N ALA A 207 4.06 -6.80 -14.58
CA ALA A 207 4.67 -7.96 -15.22
C ALA A 207 5.94 -7.57 -16.01
N THR A 208 5.92 -6.45 -16.72
CA THR A 208 7.07 -5.94 -17.51
C THR A 208 8.23 -5.51 -16.61
N LEU A 209 7.94 -4.95 -15.43
CA LEU A 209 8.95 -4.61 -14.42
C LEU A 209 9.61 -5.83 -13.77
N GLY A 210 9.16 -7.06 -14.09
CA GLY A 210 9.68 -8.29 -13.49
C GLY A 210 9.36 -8.40 -11.99
N PHE A 211 8.26 -7.79 -11.53
CA PHE A 211 7.88 -7.81 -10.13
C PHE A 211 7.22 -9.13 -9.70
N ILE A 212 6.55 -9.83 -10.63
CA ILE A 212 5.87 -11.11 -10.37
C ILE A 212 6.84 -12.20 -9.82
N PRO A 213 8.01 -12.46 -10.44
CA PRO A 213 8.99 -13.39 -9.86
C PRO A 213 9.48 -12.97 -8.46
N LYS A 214 9.61 -11.66 -8.20
CA LYS A 214 10.04 -11.15 -6.90
C LYS A 214 9.02 -11.46 -5.81
N LEU A 215 7.73 -11.24 -6.07
CA LEU A 215 6.64 -11.57 -5.14
C LEU A 215 6.66 -13.05 -4.74
N VAL A 216 6.76 -13.97 -5.71
CA VAL A 216 6.79 -15.41 -5.43
C VAL A 216 8.06 -15.80 -4.66
N LYS A 217 9.21 -15.20 -4.98
CA LYS A 217 10.45 -15.38 -4.23
C LYS A 217 10.30 -14.95 -2.77
N PHE A 218 9.72 -13.78 -2.51
CA PHE A 218 9.51 -13.28 -1.15
C PHE A 218 8.59 -14.19 -0.32
N ILE A 219 7.49 -14.69 -0.91
CA ILE A 219 6.61 -15.64 -0.21
C ILE A 219 7.37 -16.92 0.17
N ARG A 220 8.16 -17.47 -0.76
CA ARG A 220 8.97 -18.67 -0.50
C ARG A 220 9.97 -18.46 0.63
N GLN A 221 10.62 -17.31 0.66
CA GLN A 221 11.59 -16.97 1.70
C GLN A 221 10.90 -16.68 3.05
N ALA A 222 9.71 -16.08 3.04
CA ALA A 222 8.94 -15.77 4.25
C ALA A 222 8.47 -17.02 5.00
N GLY A 223 8.16 -18.12 4.31
CA GLY A 223 7.72 -19.38 4.93
C GLY A 223 8.74 -20.04 5.88
N SER A 224 10.02 -19.64 5.80
CA SER A 224 11.09 -20.15 6.67
C SER A 224 11.19 -19.43 8.02
N ASN A 225 10.53 -18.28 8.18
CA ASN A 225 10.80 -17.35 9.26
C ASN A 225 9.54 -17.13 10.10
N LYS A 226 9.63 -17.26 11.44
CA LYS A 226 8.50 -17.03 12.37
C LYS A 226 7.94 -15.61 12.11
N ALA A 227 6.79 -15.56 11.42
CA ALA A 227 6.26 -14.41 10.72
C ALA A 227 6.04 -13.17 11.63
N ARG A 228 7.07 -12.32 11.78
CA ARG A 228 6.95 -11.05 12.51
C ARG A 228 6.54 -9.87 11.65
N TYR A 229 6.45 -10.03 10.32
CA TYR A 229 6.25 -8.89 9.41
C TYR A 229 5.24 -9.13 8.28
N ASN A 230 4.47 -10.21 8.31
CA ASN A 230 3.41 -10.50 7.34
C ASN A 230 3.83 -10.41 5.84
N ILE A 231 5.13 -10.51 5.51
CA ILE A 231 5.66 -10.37 4.14
C ILE A 231 4.92 -11.27 3.15
N GLY A 232 4.73 -12.54 3.53
CA GLY A 232 3.98 -13.50 2.73
C GLY A 232 2.57 -12.99 2.40
N VAL A 233 1.84 -12.51 3.41
CA VAL A 233 0.49 -11.96 3.23
C VAL A 233 0.52 -10.75 2.29
N GLN A 234 1.42 -9.78 2.49
CA GLN A 234 1.51 -8.59 1.64
C GLN A 234 1.78 -8.96 0.17
N CYS A 235 2.70 -9.89 -0.08
CA CYS A 235 2.97 -10.37 -1.42
C CYS A 235 1.77 -11.12 -2.03
N VAL A 236 1.08 -11.95 -1.25
CA VAL A 236 -0.14 -12.63 -1.69
C VAL A 236 -1.22 -11.61 -2.06
N ARG A 237 -1.32 -10.46 -1.36
CA ARG A 237 -2.28 -9.39 -1.72
C ARG A 237 -2.04 -8.78 -3.07
N VAL A 238 -0.79 -8.54 -3.43
CA VAL A 238 -0.47 -8.08 -4.78
C VAL A 238 -0.76 -9.18 -5.81
N ILE A 239 -0.40 -10.44 -5.50
CA ILE A 239 -0.70 -11.60 -6.37
C ILE A 239 -2.21 -11.75 -6.63
N GLU A 240 -3.04 -11.61 -5.59
CA GLU A 240 -4.50 -11.72 -5.68
C GLU A 240 -5.09 -10.77 -6.72
N VAL A 241 -4.63 -9.52 -6.77
CA VAL A 241 -5.12 -8.54 -7.74
C VAL A 241 -4.60 -8.83 -9.15
N VAL A 242 -3.32 -9.17 -9.30
CA VAL A 242 -2.74 -9.43 -10.64
C VAL A 242 -3.16 -10.79 -11.19
N ALA A 243 -3.67 -11.70 -10.37
CA ALA A 243 -4.19 -13.01 -10.82
C ALA A 243 -5.42 -12.89 -11.74
N SER A 244 -6.05 -11.71 -11.82
CA SER A 244 -7.09 -11.42 -12.81
C SER A 244 -6.54 -10.93 -14.17
N ASN A 245 -5.23 -10.84 -14.36
CA ASN A 245 -4.58 -10.43 -15.61
C ASN A 245 -3.78 -11.59 -16.23
N ASN A 246 -4.07 -11.92 -17.50
CA ASN A 246 -3.48 -13.09 -18.18
C ASN A 246 -1.95 -13.01 -18.29
N THR A 247 -1.38 -11.83 -18.58
CA THR A 247 0.08 -11.64 -18.66
C THR A 247 0.75 -12.00 -17.33
N CYS A 248 0.15 -11.56 -16.22
CA CYS A 248 0.63 -11.88 -14.88
C CYS A 248 0.48 -13.36 -14.55
N VAL A 249 -0.65 -13.99 -14.91
CA VAL A 249 -0.90 -15.43 -14.71
C VAL A 249 0.10 -16.29 -15.47
N ILE A 250 0.43 -15.94 -16.72
CA ILE A 250 1.48 -16.60 -17.50
C ILE A 250 2.86 -16.46 -16.84
N GLN A 251 3.15 -15.33 -16.20
CA GLN A 251 4.38 -15.20 -15.42
C GLN A 251 4.34 -16.01 -14.13
N LEU A 252 3.21 -16.02 -13.41
CA LEU A 252 3.01 -16.79 -12.18
C LEU A 252 3.20 -18.31 -12.42
N SER A 253 2.74 -18.84 -13.55
CA SER A 253 2.93 -20.26 -13.88
C SER A 253 4.39 -20.66 -14.03
N LYS A 254 5.22 -19.77 -14.60
CA LYS A 254 6.67 -19.96 -14.71
C LYS A 254 7.40 -19.93 -13.36
N GLN A 255 6.75 -19.47 -12.30
CA GLN A 255 7.37 -19.28 -10.97
C GLN A 255 6.93 -20.31 -9.92
N ARG A 256 6.16 -21.33 -10.30
CA ARG A 256 5.58 -22.31 -9.35
C ARG A 256 4.76 -21.63 -8.24
N ALA A 257 3.98 -20.63 -8.65
CA ALA A 257 3.25 -19.77 -7.73
C ALA A 257 2.18 -20.54 -6.95
N VAL A 258 1.44 -21.46 -7.60
CA VAL A 258 0.43 -22.30 -6.93
C VAL A 258 1.07 -23.13 -5.82
N GLU A 259 2.16 -23.83 -6.12
CA GLU A 259 2.82 -24.67 -5.12
C GLU A 259 3.39 -23.84 -3.96
N THR A 260 3.92 -22.65 -4.27
CA THR A 260 4.46 -21.73 -3.26
C THR A 260 3.34 -21.20 -2.34
N LEU A 261 2.19 -20.80 -2.91
CA LEU A 261 1.04 -20.34 -2.14
C LEU A 261 0.43 -21.47 -1.30
N MET A 262 0.24 -22.66 -1.86
CA MET A 262 -0.28 -23.82 -1.13
C MET A 262 0.64 -24.26 0.02
N ALA A 263 1.95 -24.23 -0.20
CA ALA A 263 2.92 -24.49 0.86
C ALA A 263 2.84 -23.43 1.98
N SER A 264 2.62 -22.16 1.64
CA SER A 264 2.54 -21.08 2.63
C SER A 264 1.35 -21.20 3.59
N VAL A 265 0.26 -21.84 3.15
CA VAL A 265 -0.94 -22.08 3.97
C VAL A 265 -0.98 -23.48 4.58
N THR A 266 0.09 -24.25 4.51
CA THR A 266 0.15 -25.60 5.08
C THR A 266 1.14 -25.62 6.26
N PRO A 267 0.71 -25.64 7.53
CA PRO A 267 -0.68 -25.74 8.01
C PRO A 267 -1.48 -24.43 7.91
N PRO A 268 -2.83 -24.47 7.95
CA PRO A 268 -3.67 -23.28 7.82
C PRO A 268 -3.36 -22.22 8.87
N HIS A 269 -3.23 -20.97 8.45
CA HIS A 269 -2.99 -19.81 9.30
C HIS A 269 -4.08 -18.75 9.12
N ARG A 270 -4.00 -17.67 9.91
CA ARG A 270 -4.99 -16.60 10.00
C ARG A 270 -5.62 -16.16 8.67
N ASP A 271 -4.79 -15.98 7.63
CA ASP A 271 -5.17 -15.39 6.35
C ASP A 271 -5.33 -16.44 5.23
N THR A 272 -5.46 -17.74 5.56
CA THR A 272 -5.58 -18.83 4.58
C THR A 272 -6.70 -18.61 3.56
N ALA A 273 -7.85 -18.07 3.96
CA ALA A 273 -8.97 -17.79 3.04
C ALA A 273 -8.54 -16.89 1.88
N PHE A 274 -7.76 -15.86 2.19
CA PHE A 274 -7.28 -14.89 1.22
C PHE A 274 -6.28 -15.52 0.23
N THR A 275 -5.35 -16.34 0.72
CA THR A 275 -4.44 -17.08 -0.15
C THR A 275 -5.18 -18.06 -1.06
N LEU A 276 -6.23 -18.71 -0.56
CA LEU A 276 -7.09 -19.57 -1.39
C LEU A 276 -7.85 -18.77 -2.44
N GLU A 277 -8.27 -17.53 -2.16
CA GLU A 277 -8.86 -16.65 -3.17
C GLU A 277 -7.86 -16.34 -4.30
N ALA A 278 -6.60 -16.03 -3.96
CA ALA A 278 -5.56 -15.79 -4.95
C ALA A 278 -5.32 -17.03 -5.83
N VAL A 279 -5.21 -18.22 -5.22
CA VAL A 279 -5.07 -19.49 -5.95
C VAL A 279 -6.30 -19.73 -6.84
N LYS A 280 -7.51 -19.52 -6.33
CA LYS A 280 -8.76 -19.65 -7.10
C LYS A 280 -8.72 -18.78 -8.35
N LYS A 281 -8.40 -17.49 -8.23
CA LYS A 281 -8.32 -16.57 -9.38
C LYS A 281 -7.30 -17.00 -10.42
N MET A 282 -6.14 -17.48 -9.97
CA MET A 282 -5.11 -18.02 -10.87
C MET A 282 -5.60 -19.24 -11.65
N LEU A 283 -6.29 -20.18 -10.98
CA LEU A 283 -6.86 -21.36 -11.62
C LEU A 283 -8.05 -21.02 -12.52
N GLU A 284 -8.86 -20.02 -12.18
CA GLU A 284 -9.97 -19.55 -13.02
C GLU A 284 -9.44 -18.98 -14.34
N ALA A 285 -8.38 -18.16 -14.28
CA ALA A 285 -7.69 -17.65 -15.46
C ALA A 285 -7.06 -18.80 -16.28
N ASP A 286 -6.47 -19.79 -15.60
CA ASP A 286 -5.87 -20.95 -16.25
C ASP A 286 -6.90 -21.79 -17.01
N ALA A 287 -8.03 -22.11 -16.37
CA ALA A 287 -9.16 -22.81 -16.99
C ALA A 287 -9.78 -22.03 -18.16
N ALA A 288 -9.67 -20.69 -18.14
CA ALA A 288 -10.06 -19.83 -19.25
C ALA A 288 -9.02 -19.76 -20.39
N GLY A 289 -7.94 -20.54 -20.31
CA GLY A 289 -6.89 -20.63 -21.33
C GLY A 289 -5.76 -19.62 -21.18
N ALA A 290 -5.56 -19.00 -20.01
CA ALA A 290 -4.45 -18.09 -19.80
C ALA A 290 -3.08 -18.76 -19.94
N THR A 291 -2.95 -20.05 -19.60
CA THR A 291 -1.70 -20.80 -19.78
C THR A 291 -1.90 -22.04 -20.67
N PRO A 292 -0.83 -22.50 -21.35
CA PRO A 292 -0.88 -23.74 -22.12
C PRO A 292 -1.18 -24.95 -21.23
N ASP A 293 -1.97 -25.88 -21.74
CA ASP A 293 -2.30 -27.17 -21.11
C ASP A 293 -2.83 -27.09 -19.67
N HIS A 294 -3.34 -25.92 -19.28
CA HIS A 294 -3.80 -25.62 -17.93
C HIS A 294 -2.74 -25.97 -16.87
N SER A 295 -1.53 -25.44 -17.08
CA SER A 295 -0.34 -25.76 -16.28
C SER A 295 -0.46 -25.43 -14.78
N LEU A 296 -1.31 -24.47 -14.39
CA LEU A 296 -1.54 -24.13 -12.99
C LEU A 296 -2.48 -25.13 -12.32
N ILE A 297 -3.49 -25.62 -13.04
CA ILE A 297 -4.34 -26.73 -12.57
C ILE A 297 -3.51 -28.00 -12.41
N ALA A 298 -2.63 -28.30 -13.36
CA ALA A 298 -1.67 -29.40 -13.25
C ALA A 298 -0.77 -29.25 -12.01
N ALA A 299 -0.28 -28.03 -11.73
CA ALA A 299 0.51 -27.74 -10.54
C ALA A 299 -0.30 -27.95 -9.23
N ALA A 300 -1.56 -27.51 -9.20
CA ALA A 300 -2.46 -27.72 -8.05
C ALA A 300 -2.68 -29.21 -7.78
N MET A 301 -2.85 -30.02 -8.84
CA MET A 301 -2.95 -31.48 -8.76
C MET A 301 -1.70 -32.15 -8.19
N GLY A 302 -0.52 -31.57 -8.42
CA GLY A 302 0.78 -32.11 -8.02
C GLY A 302 1.23 -31.75 -6.59
N CYS A 303 0.68 -30.70 -5.98
CA CYS A 303 1.14 -30.20 -4.66
C CYS A 303 0.21 -30.55 -3.49
N GLY A 304 -0.65 -31.56 -3.63
CA GLY A 304 -1.52 -32.03 -2.53
C GLY A 304 -2.73 -31.14 -2.24
N THR A 305 -3.06 -30.21 -3.15
CA THR A 305 -4.16 -29.25 -2.98
C THR A 305 -5.50 -29.93 -2.67
N ILE A 306 -5.85 -31.01 -3.36
CA ILE A 306 -7.13 -31.70 -3.15
C ILE A 306 -7.29 -32.17 -1.71
N ALA A 307 -6.33 -32.94 -1.20
CA ALA A 307 -6.36 -33.46 0.17
C ALA A 307 -6.40 -32.33 1.21
N TYR A 308 -5.64 -31.25 0.98
CA TYR A 308 -5.65 -30.07 1.84
C TYR A 308 -7.02 -29.37 1.87
N LEU A 309 -7.63 -29.15 0.71
CA LEU A 309 -8.94 -28.48 0.60
C LEU A 309 -10.07 -29.32 1.22
N VAL A 310 -10.10 -30.64 0.96
CA VAL A 310 -11.04 -31.55 1.63
C VAL A 310 -10.83 -31.51 3.14
N GLY A 311 -9.58 -31.50 3.61
CA GLY A 311 -9.25 -31.37 5.02
C GLY A 311 -9.71 -30.05 5.66
N ILE A 312 -9.76 -28.94 4.91
CA ILE A 312 -10.38 -27.69 5.38
C ILE A 312 -11.89 -27.85 5.50
N LEU A 313 -12.55 -28.51 4.55
CA LEU A 313 -14.01 -28.64 4.57
C LEU A 313 -14.49 -29.44 5.79
N GLU A 314 -13.81 -30.54 6.10
CA GLU A 314 -14.17 -31.45 7.19
C GLU A 314 -13.78 -30.99 8.59
N LYS A 315 -12.89 -30.00 8.72
CA LYS A 315 -12.60 -29.42 10.04
C LYS A 315 -13.84 -28.71 10.58
N GLU A 316 -14.34 -29.20 11.72
CA GLU A 316 -15.49 -28.63 12.42
C GLU A 316 -15.23 -27.20 12.89
N LYS A 317 -14.02 -26.94 13.42
CA LYS A 317 -13.61 -25.63 13.92
C LYS A 317 -12.29 -25.20 13.28
N ILE A 318 -12.32 -24.04 12.65
CA ILE A 318 -11.16 -23.37 12.05
C ILE A 318 -11.18 -21.91 12.52
N ASP A 319 -11.40 -21.75 13.83
CA ASP A 319 -11.72 -20.46 14.45
C ASP A 319 -10.50 -19.52 14.49
N HIS A 320 -9.30 -20.04 14.21
CA HIS A 320 -8.07 -19.26 14.10
C HIS A 320 -7.93 -18.52 12.77
N LEU A 321 -8.78 -18.82 11.77
CA LEU A 321 -8.85 -18.08 10.51
C LEU A 321 -9.75 -16.84 10.67
N VAL A 322 -9.33 -15.73 10.07
CA VAL A 322 -10.17 -14.50 10.02
C VAL A 322 -11.47 -14.76 9.26
N ASP A 323 -11.40 -15.56 8.19
CA ASP A 323 -12.57 -15.92 7.38
C ASP A 323 -12.64 -17.42 7.10
N ALA A 324 -13.03 -18.19 8.12
CA ALA A 324 -13.25 -19.62 7.98
C ALA A 324 -14.33 -19.96 6.93
N SER A 325 -15.37 -19.12 6.81
CA SER A 325 -16.42 -19.29 5.80
C SER A 325 -15.87 -19.13 4.38
N GLY A 326 -15.16 -18.05 4.10
CA GLY A 326 -14.54 -17.79 2.80
C GLY A 326 -13.54 -18.88 2.42
N ALA A 327 -12.74 -19.38 3.38
CA ALA A 327 -11.84 -20.51 3.12
C ALA A 327 -12.59 -21.77 2.64
N LYS A 328 -13.73 -22.12 3.26
CA LYS A 328 -14.55 -23.26 2.81
C LYS A 328 -15.19 -23.01 1.44
N VAL A 329 -15.64 -21.78 1.17
CA VAL A 329 -16.18 -21.40 -0.15
C VAL A 329 -15.13 -21.56 -1.24
N HIS A 330 -13.96 -20.94 -1.06
CA HIS A 330 -12.88 -21.03 -2.03
C HIS A 330 -12.42 -22.47 -2.21
N ALA A 331 -12.38 -23.28 -1.15
CA ALA A 331 -12.07 -24.70 -1.25
C ALA A 331 -13.05 -25.46 -2.15
N VAL A 332 -14.36 -25.32 -1.95
CA VAL A 332 -15.36 -25.96 -2.82
C VAL A 332 -15.25 -25.47 -4.26
N THR A 333 -15.09 -24.16 -4.47
CA THR A 333 -15.00 -23.59 -5.81
C THR A 333 -13.75 -24.08 -6.56
N ILE A 334 -12.59 -24.12 -5.89
CA ILE A 334 -11.35 -24.65 -6.49
C ILE A 334 -11.53 -26.12 -6.87
N LEU A 335 -12.08 -26.96 -5.97
CA LEU A 335 -12.28 -28.38 -6.28
C LEU A 335 -13.21 -28.60 -7.47
N LYS A 336 -14.31 -27.85 -7.55
CA LYS A 336 -15.24 -27.92 -8.71
C LYS A 336 -14.60 -27.43 -9.99
N LEU A 337 -13.84 -26.34 -9.92
CA LEU A 337 -13.11 -25.78 -11.06
C LEU A 337 -12.13 -26.82 -11.62
N MET A 338 -11.36 -27.48 -10.75
CA MET A 338 -10.43 -28.53 -11.14
C MET A 338 -11.15 -29.79 -11.65
N GLU A 339 -12.29 -30.18 -11.08
CA GLU A 339 -13.10 -31.34 -11.54
C GLU A 339 -13.73 -31.08 -12.92
N ALA A 340 -14.12 -29.83 -13.21
CA ALA A 340 -14.72 -29.40 -14.47
C ALA A 340 -13.69 -29.17 -15.60
N ASP A 341 -12.39 -29.25 -15.29
CA ASP A 341 -11.33 -28.99 -16.24
C ASP A 341 -11.31 -30.03 -17.39
N PRO A 342 -11.26 -29.60 -18.67
CA PRO A 342 -11.30 -30.53 -19.79
C PRO A 342 -10.05 -31.41 -19.93
N ILE A 343 -8.91 -31.02 -19.33
CA ILE A 343 -7.63 -31.73 -19.47
C ILE A 343 -7.38 -32.61 -18.25
N HIS A 344 -7.47 -32.02 -17.05
CA HIS A 344 -7.10 -32.64 -15.78
C HIS A 344 -8.31 -33.11 -14.96
N GLY A 345 -9.54 -32.80 -15.37
CA GLY A 345 -10.76 -33.07 -14.60
C GLY A 345 -11.01 -34.55 -14.31
N ALA A 346 -10.65 -35.45 -15.25
CA ALA A 346 -10.74 -36.89 -15.02
C ALA A 346 -9.79 -37.37 -13.91
N ALA A 347 -8.55 -36.86 -13.90
CA ALA A 347 -7.58 -37.16 -12.86
C ALA A 347 -7.96 -36.52 -11.50
N CYS A 348 -8.53 -35.31 -11.53
CA CYS A 348 -9.10 -34.65 -10.36
C CYS A 348 -10.24 -35.48 -9.74
N SER A 349 -11.17 -35.94 -10.57
CA SER A 349 -12.29 -36.80 -10.16
C SER A 349 -11.81 -38.10 -9.51
N ALA A 350 -10.78 -38.74 -10.07
CA ALA A 350 -10.19 -39.95 -9.51
C ALA A 350 -9.60 -39.71 -8.10
N LYS A 351 -8.84 -38.62 -7.92
CA LYS A 351 -8.31 -38.25 -6.58
C LYS A 351 -9.41 -37.86 -5.60
N LEU A 352 -10.46 -37.17 -6.05
CA LEU A 352 -11.61 -36.82 -5.22
C LEU A 352 -12.41 -38.05 -4.78
N ALA A 353 -12.43 -39.12 -5.58
CA ALA A 353 -13.08 -40.37 -5.22
C ALA A 353 -12.41 -41.06 -4.02
N GLU A 354 -11.11 -40.86 -3.81
CA GLU A 354 -10.40 -41.31 -2.60
C GLU A 354 -10.94 -40.62 -1.32
N HIS A 355 -11.52 -39.43 -1.47
CA HIS A 355 -12.23 -38.65 -0.45
C HIS A 355 -13.76 -38.64 -0.68
N GLY A 356 -14.28 -39.71 -1.28
CA GLY A 356 -15.66 -39.78 -1.77
C GLY A 356 -16.74 -39.44 -0.73
N PRO A 357 -16.69 -39.98 0.50
CA PRO A 357 -17.68 -39.67 1.55
C PRO A 357 -17.72 -38.19 1.93
N GLU A 358 -16.56 -37.55 2.01
CA GLU A 358 -16.40 -36.14 2.34
C GLU A 358 -16.87 -35.26 1.18
N TRP A 359 -16.33 -35.50 -0.03
CA TRP A 359 -16.62 -34.65 -1.20
C TRP A 359 -18.09 -34.68 -1.61
N SER A 360 -18.76 -35.83 -1.47
CA SER A 360 -20.18 -36.00 -1.84
C SER A 360 -21.11 -35.03 -1.09
N ARG A 361 -20.73 -34.60 0.13
CA ARG A 361 -21.50 -33.63 0.93
C ARG A 361 -21.47 -32.22 0.33
N TYR A 362 -20.42 -31.87 -0.42
CA TYR A 362 -20.18 -30.51 -0.94
C TYR A 362 -20.35 -30.41 -2.47
N LYS A 363 -20.17 -31.51 -3.20
CA LYS A 363 -20.21 -31.56 -4.68
C LYS A 363 -21.43 -30.86 -5.27
N HIS A 364 -22.61 -31.03 -4.68
CA HIS A 364 -23.87 -30.46 -5.18
C HIS A 364 -24.30 -29.15 -4.51
N GLN A 365 -23.54 -28.61 -3.56
CA GLN A 365 -23.89 -27.35 -2.90
C GLN A 365 -23.72 -26.17 -3.86
N LYS A 366 -24.75 -25.32 -4.00
CA LYS A 366 -24.63 -24.06 -4.75
C LYS A 366 -23.79 -23.05 -3.95
N HIS A 367 -22.93 -22.30 -4.64
CA HIS A 367 -22.06 -21.28 -4.04
C HIS A 367 -22.85 -20.19 -3.28
N ASP A 368 -24.13 -20.00 -3.63
CA ASP A 368 -25.00 -18.98 -3.06
C ASP A 368 -25.37 -19.20 -1.58
N MET A 369 -25.28 -20.44 -1.07
CA MET A 369 -25.51 -20.68 0.37
C MET A 369 -24.44 -20.06 1.29
N PHE A 370 -23.34 -19.57 0.71
CA PHE A 370 -22.29 -18.89 1.44
C PHE A 370 -22.20 -17.38 1.13
N LEU A 371 -23.06 -16.86 0.25
CA LEU A 371 -23.04 -15.47 -0.24
C LEU A 371 -23.68 -14.44 0.70
N SER A 372 -23.84 -14.71 2.01
CA SER A 372 -24.33 -13.67 2.95
C SER A 372 -23.38 -12.48 3.12
N ARG A 373 -22.27 -12.40 2.36
CA ARG A 373 -21.17 -11.44 2.59
C ARG A 373 -20.59 -10.76 1.35
N SER A 374 -21.27 -10.75 0.20
CA SER A 374 -20.79 -10.05 -1.03
C SER A 374 -20.67 -8.52 -0.90
N GLY A 375 -20.93 -7.94 0.27
CA GLY A 375 -20.82 -6.51 0.55
C GLY A 375 -19.95 -6.14 1.75
N ARG A 376 -19.14 -7.06 2.31
CA ARG A 376 -18.21 -6.68 3.40
C ARG A 376 -17.02 -5.95 2.77
N ALA A 377 -16.75 -4.73 3.24
CA ALA A 377 -15.52 -4.01 2.90
C ALA A 377 -14.32 -4.93 3.14
N ASP A 378 -13.33 -4.89 2.23
CA ASP A 378 -12.07 -5.65 2.34
C ASP A 378 -11.54 -5.45 3.76
N TYR A 379 -11.59 -6.46 4.63
CA TYR A 379 -11.28 -6.33 6.07
C TYR A 379 -9.84 -5.83 6.30
N PHE A 380 -9.01 -5.96 5.28
CA PHE A 380 -7.66 -5.45 5.29
C PHE A 380 -7.60 -3.96 4.88
N LEU A 381 -8.55 -3.45 4.10
CA LEU A 381 -8.71 -2.01 3.82
C LEU A 381 -9.68 -1.31 4.77
N SER A 382 -10.49 -2.07 5.51
CA SER A 382 -11.46 -1.61 6.48
C SER A 382 -11.10 -2.19 7.83
N ASP A 383 -10.33 -1.43 8.58
CA ASP A 383 -9.99 -1.76 9.96
C ASP A 383 -11.30 -1.85 10.78
N VAL A 384 -11.81 -3.07 10.97
CA VAL A 384 -12.96 -3.37 11.81
C VAL A 384 -12.52 -4.36 12.89
N ASP A 385 -11.75 -3.87 13.87
CA ASP A 385 -12.17 -3.93 15.28
C ASP A 385 -11.14 -3.27 16.23
N THR A 386 -11.49 -2.11 16.80
CA THR A 386 -11.47 -1.89 18.26
C THR A 386 -12.33 -0.67 18.63
N GLY A 387 -13.56 -0.92 19.07
CA GLY A 387 -14.32 0.01 19.93
C GLY A 387 -15.17 1.08 19.23
N PRO A 388 -16.17 1.66 19.94
CA PRO A 388 -17.31 2.33 19.33
C PRO A 388 -16.86 3.58 18.57
N SER A 389 -17.35 3.71 17.34
CA SER A 389 -17.20 4.87 16.48
C SER A 389 -17.41 6.17 17.24
N ARG A 390 -16.33 6.79 17.69
CA ARG A 390 -16.30 8.23 17.85
C ARG A 390 -16.01 8.79 16.47
N LEU A 391 -17.08 9.16 15.76
CA LEU A 391 -16.98 10.21 14.76
C LEU A 391 -16.12 11.32 15.35
N ILE A 392 -14.93 11.53 14.80
CA ILE A 392 -14.07 12.66 15.14
C ILE A 392 -14.82 13.89 14.60
N LYS A 393 -15.61 14.52 15.48
CA LYS A 393 -16.20 15.83 15.22
C LYS A 393 -15.09 16.86 15.34
N ASN A 394 -14.79 17.54 14.24
CA ASN A 394 -13.98 18.75 14.25
C ASN A 394 -14.79 19.91 14.85
N ALA A 395 -14.73 20.09 16.16
CA ALA A 395 -15.11 21.34 16.80
C ALA A 395 -14.29 21.53 18.09
N PRO A 396 -13.65 22.69 18.31
CA PRO A 396 -13.07 23.02 19.59
C PRO A 396 -14.21 23.34 20.56
N GLU A 397 -14.52 22.44 21.48
CA GLU A 397 -15.35 22.79 22.65
C GLU A 397 -14.51 23.70 23.55
N HIS A 398 -14.59 25.01 23.30
CA HIS A 398 -14.24 26.01 24.31
C HIS A 398 -15.24 25.88 25.46
N GLY A 399 -14.82 25.17 26.50
CA GLY A 399 -15.50 25.16 27.80
C GLY A 399 -15.46 26.54 28.43
N GLY A 400 -16.47 27.37 28.13
CA GLY A 400 -16.82 28.51 28.96
C GLY A 400 -17.50 28.03 30.26
N PRO A 401 -17.28 28.69 31.40
CA PRO A 401 -17.90 28.29 32.65
C PRO A 401 -19.43 28.48 32.57
N THR A 402 -20.16 27.43 32.92
CA THR A 402 -21.63 27.44 33.02
C THR A 402 -22.06 28.32 34.20
N PRO A 403 -23.12 29.14 34.08
CA PRO A 403 -23.60 29.94 35.19
C PRO A 403 -24.23 29.05 36.25
N ALA A 404 -23.88 29.29 37.51
CA ALA A 404 -24.52 28.69 38.67
C ALA A 404 -26.02 29.00 38.68
N ALA A 405 -26.83 27.97 38.86
CA ALA A 405 -28.26 28.12 39.12
C ALA A 405 -28.45 28.89 40.44
N ALA A 406 -29.05 30.08 40.36
CA ALA A 406 -29.60 30.77 41.50
C ALA A 406 -30.97 30.18 41.85
N ALA A 407 -31.18 29.99 43.15
CA ALA A 407 -32.49 29.76 43.77
C ALA A 407 -33.39 31.00 43.65
#